data_AF-A0A528E860-F1
#
_entry.id   AF-A0A528E860-F1
#
_cell.length_a   1.000
_cell.length_b   1.000
_cell.length_c   1.000
_cell.angle_alpha   90.00
_cell.angle_beta   90.00
_cell.angle_gamma   90.00
#
_symmetry.space_group_name_H-M   'P 1'
#
loop_
_entity.id
_entity.type
_entity.pdbx_description
1 polymer ?
#
loop_
_entity_poly.entity_id
_entity_poly.type
_entity_poly.pdbx_seq_one_letter_code
_entity_poly.pdbx_strand_id
1 'polypeptide(L)'
;MAFHIKNPDTDLLARKVAALRKTGLTEAVHTALLHELEREQRKPSLVEVGIDFARELRARGNPQKGRPADKTFRDSLYEDG
;
A
#
# COMPACT_ATOMS: atom_id res chain seq x y z
N MET A 1 -27.25 -4.36 -19.25
CA MET A 1 -26.65 -5.72 -19.27
C MET A 1 -26.94 -6.40 -17.94
N ALA A 2 -27.37 -7.66 -17.95
CA ALA A 2 -27.55 -8.44 -16.73
C ALA A 2 -26.19 -8.94 -16.22
N PHE A 3 -25.90 -8.68 -14.95
CA PHE A 3 -24.66 -9.12 -14.32
C PHE A 3 -24.79 -10.60 -13.95
N HIS A 4 -24.20 -11.50 -14.74
CA HIS A 4 -24.38 -12.95 -14.58
C HIS A 4 -23.13 -13.59 -13.98
N ILE A 5 -23.09 -13.66 -12.64
CA ILE A 5 -22.06 -14.41 -11.93
C ILE A 5 -22.45 -15.90 -11.92
N LYS A 6 -21.63 -16.77 -12.52
CA LYS A 6 -21.85 -18.23 -12.53
C LYS A 6 -21.40 -18.92 -11.23
N ASN A 7 -20.54 -18.27 -10.45
CA ASN A 7 -20.06 -18.78 -9.18
C ASN A 7 -20.98 -18.30 -8.03
N PRO A 8 -21.69 -19.20 -7.33
CA PRO A 8 -22.60 -18.83 -6.25
C PRO A 8 -21.90 -18.11 -5.08
N ASP A 9 -20.64 -18.45 -4.78
CA ASP A 9 -19.88 -17.79 -3.70
C ASP A 9 -19.58 -16.34 -4.06
N THR A 10 -19.28 -16.07 -5.33
CA THR A 10 -19.02 -14.72 -5.83
C THR A 10 -20.29 -13.85 -5.81
N ASP A 11 -21.47 -14.42 -6.11
CA ASP A 11 -22.74 -13.71 -6.00
C ASP A 11 -23.05 -13.33 -4.54
N LEU A 12 -22.82 -14.25 -3.59
CA LEU A 12 -22.98 -13.98 -2.16
C LEU A 12 -22.04 -12.88 -1.68
N LEU A 13 -20.77 -12.89 -2.12
CA LEU A 13 -19.81 -11.84 -1.79
C LEU A 13 -20.25 -10.48 -2.36
N ALA A 14 -20.65 -10.44 -3.62
CA ALA A 14 -21.14 -9.22 -4.27
C ALA A 14 -22.36 -8.64 -3.53
N ARG A 15 -23.32 -9.48 -3.14
CA ARG A 15 -24.50 -9.06 -2.37
C ARG A 15 -24.15 -8.56 -0.98
N LYS A 16 -23.21 -9.21 -0.28
CA LYS A 16 -22.74 -8.76 1.04
C LYS A 16 -22.09 -7.38 0.95
N VAL A 17 -21.23 -7.16 -0.05
CA VAL A 17 -20.57 -5.85 -0.26
C VAL A 17 -21.61 -4.77 -0.60
N ALA A 18 -22.57 -5.08 -1.46
CA ALA A 18 -23.66 -4.17 -1.80
C ALA A 18 -24.52 -3.80 -0.57
N ALA A 19 -24.86 -4.78 0.26
CA ALA A 19 -25.61 -4.55 1.50
C ALA A 19 -24.84 -3.68 2.51
N LEU A 20 -23.54 -3.97 2.70
CA LEU A 20 -22.68 -3.18 3.60
C LEU A 20 -22.53 -1.74 3.13
N ARG A 21 -22.41 -1.52 1.81
CA ARG A 21 -22.26 -0.19 1.22
C ARG A 21 -23.58 0.52 0.95
N LYS A 22 -24.72 -0.17 1.10
CA LYS A 22 -26.06 0.33 0.76
C LYS A 22 -26.17 0.82 -0.69
N THR A 23 -25.49 0.16 -1.61
CA THR A 23 -25.48 0.49 -3.04
C THR A 23 -26.03 -0.66 -3.89
N GLY A 24 -26.27 -0.42 -5.18
CA GLY A 24 -26.68 -1.47 -6.11
C GLY A 24 -25.59 -2.53 -6.32
N LEU A 25 -25.99 -3.77 -6.66
CA LEU A 25 -25.07 -4.89 -6.88
C LEU A 25 -23.99 -4.56 -7.92
N THR A 26 -24.42 -3.97 -9.05
CA THR A 26 -23.52 -3.58 -10.14
C THR A 26 -22.52 -2.50 -9.69
N GLU A 27 -22.96 -1.49 -8.94
CA GLU A 27 -22.08 -0.43 -8.45
C GLU A 27 -21.09 -0.93 -7.40
N ALA A 28 -21.55 -1.80 -6.50
CA ALA A 28 -20.72 -2.42 -5.48
C ALA A 28 -19.59 -3.24 -6.12
N VAL A 29 -19.91 -4.04 -7.14
CA VAL A 29 -18.92 -4.85 -7.84
C VAL A 29 -17.99 -3.99 -8.69
N HIS A 30 -18.53 -3.02 -9.43
CA HIS A 30 -17.72 -2.07 -10.20
C HIS A 30 -16.69 -1.35 -9.32
N THR A 31 -17.13 -0.81 -8.17
CA THR A 31 -16.23 -0.10 -7.25
C THR A 31 -15.21 -1.03 -6.62
N ALA A 32 -15.59 -2.26 -6.27
CA ALA A 32 -14.65 -3.25 -5.72
C ALA A 32 -13.56 -3.60 -6.73
N LEU A 33 -13.92 -3.84 -7.99
CA LEU A 33 -12.97 -4.12 -9.07
C LEU A 33 -12.08 -2.91 -9.37
N LEU A 34 -12.63 -1.70 -9.36
CA LEU A 34 -11.87 -0.48 -9.58
C LEU A 34 -10.79 -0.27 -8.51
N HIS A 35 -11.15 -0.47 -7.23
CA HIS A 35 -10.17 -0.37 -6.14
C HIS A 35 -9.09 -1.45 -6.20
N GLU A 36 -9.45 -2.66 -6.65
CA GLU A 36 -8.47 -3.74 -6.77
C GLU A 36 -7.52 -3.50 -7.93
N LEU A 37 -8.03 -3.05 -9.06
CA LEU A 37 -7.22 -2.61 -10.18
C LEU A 37 -6.31 -1.45 -9.79
N GLU A 38 -6.81 -0.48 -9.01
CA GLU A 38 -5.98 0.61 -8.50
C GLU A 38 -4.86 0.05 -7.62
N ARG A 39 -5.13 -0.90 -6.72
CA ARG A 39 -4.10 -1.53 -5.87
C ARG A 39 -3.04 -2.27 -6.67
N GLU A 40 -3.46 -3.11 -7.62
CA GLU A 40 -2.56 -3.89 -8.47
C GLU A 40 -1.73 -3.00 -9.41
N GLN A 41 -2.32 -1.91 -9.91
CA GLN A 41 -1.64 -0.96 -10.79
C GLN A 41 -0.84 0.10 -10.04
N ARG A 42 -1.07 0.26 -8.73
CA ARG A 42 -0.29 1.16 -7.90
C ARG A 42 1.12 0.60 -7.84
N LYS A 43 1.97 1.06 -8.76
CA LYS A 43 3.41 1.03 -8.56
C LYS A 43 3.68 2.07 -7.48
N PRO A 44 4.00 1.67 -6.24
CA PRO A 44 4.33 2.65 -5.23
C PRO A 44 5.49 3.48 -5.76
N SER A 45 5.38 4.80 -5.66
CA SER A 45 6.47 5.65 -6.11
C SER A 45 7.74 5.26 -5.35
N LEU A 46 8.91 5.30 -6.01
CA LEU A 46 10.17 4.99 -5.32
C LEU A 46 10.37 5.85 -4.07
N VAL A 47 9.78 7.05 -4.05
CA VAL A 47 9.72 7.93 -2.90
C VAL A 47 8.89 7.34 -1.77
N GLU A 48 7.65 6.90 -2.02
CA GLU A 48 6.79 6.25 -1.01
C GLU A 48 7.44 4.97 -0.47
N VAL A 49 7.99 4.13 -1.37
CA VAL A 49 8.75 2.93 -0.97
C VAL A 49 9.93 3.29 -0.07
N GLY A 50 10.70 4.32 -0.43
CA GLY A 50 11.83 4.79 0.36
C GLY A 50 11.42 5.33 1.73
N ILE A 51 10.31 6.08 1.80
CA ILE A 51 9.77 6.61 3.06
C ILE A 51 9.34 5.46 3.99
N ASP A 52 8.60 4.49 3.47
CA ASP A 52 8.12 3.36 4.26
C ASP A 52 9.28 2.48 4.73
N PHE A 53 10.23 2.20 3.84
CA PHE A 53 11.47 1.50 4.20
C PHE A 53 12.24 2.22 5.32
N ALA A 54 12.45 3.54 5.21
CA ALA A 54 13.15 4.31 6.23
C ALA A 54 12.40 4.33 7.57
N ARG A 55 11.05 4.38 7.52
CA ARG A 55 10.20 4.32 8.72
C ARG A 55 10.32 2.96 9.42
N GLU A 56 10.23 1.86 8.67
CA GLU A 56 10.41 0.52 9.22
C GLU A 56 11.81 0.30 9.78
N LEU A 57 12.84 0.72 9.05
CA LEU A 57 14.23 0.61 9.49
C LEU A 57 14.45 1.38 10.80
N ARG A 58 13.87 2.59 10.93
CA ARG A 58 13.94 3.37 12.17
C ARG A 58 13.19 2.70 13.32
N ALA A 59 12.01 2.12 13.06
CA ALA A 59 11.22 1.43 14.08
C ALA A 59 11.93 0.17 14.62
N ARG A 60 12.66 -0.54 13.76
CA ARG A 60 13.49 -1.71 14.14
C ARG A 60 14.85 -1.31 14.72
N GLY A 61 15.32 -0.11 14.41
CA GLY A 61 16.57 0.42 14.92
C GLY A 61 16.51 0.71 16.43
N ASN A 62 17.67 0.76 17.06
CA ASN A 62 17.81 1.24 18.43
C ASN A 62 18.43 2.65 18.39
N PRO A 63 17.63 3.72 18.60
CA PRO A 63 18.13 5.09 18.53
C PRO A 63 19.27 5.36 19.53
N GLN A 64 19.27 4.69 20.69
CA GLN A 64 20.31 4.85 21.71
C GLN A 64 21.65 4.22 21.31
N LYS A 65 21.64 3.27 20.36
CA LYS A 65 22.85 2.66 19.77
C LYS A 65 23.25 3.32 18.44
N GLY A 66 22.52 4.34 18.00
CA GLY A 66 22.85 5.09 16.80
C GLY A 66 24.15 5.85 16.98
N ARG A 67 25.10 5.68 16.05
CA ARG A 67 26.29 6.53 16.01
C ARG A 67 25.90 7.93 15.54
N PRO A 68 26.49 9.00 16.10
CA PRO A 68 26.22 10.35 15.62
C PRO A 68 26.69 10.49 14.17
N ALA A 69 25.75 10.87 13.29
CA ALA A 69 26.07 11.24 11.91
C ALA A 69 26.33 12.75 11.85
N ASP A 70 27.31 13.21 12.61
CA ASP A 70 27.68 14.62 12.73
C ASP A 70 28.49 15.11 11.52
N LYS A 71 28.86 16.40 11.53
CA LYS A 71 29.62 17.02 10.43
C LYS A 71 30.94 16.29 10.20
N THR A 72 31.67 15.96 11.26
CA THR A 72 32.97 15.29 11.19
C THR A 72 32.85 13.91 10.55
N PHE A 73 31.83 13.12 10.90
CA PHE A 73 31.56 11.85 10.24
C PHE A 73 31.24 12.04 8.75
N ARG A 74 30.41 13.03 8.39
CA ARG A 74 30.04 13.27 6.98
C ARG A 74 31.23 13.70 6.14
N ASP A 75 32.06 14.59 6.66
CA ASP A 75 33.25 15.08 5.96
C ASP A 75 34.24 13.90 5.72
N SER A 76 34.40 12.99 6.69
CA SER A 76 35.26 11.80 6.53
C SER A 76 34.84 10.84 5.40
N LEU A 77 33.58 10.87 4.94
CA LEU A 77 33.11 10.01 3.85
C LEU A 77 33.62 10.44 2.47
N TYR A 78 34.15 11.66 2.36
CA TYR A 78 34.59 12.25 1.09
C TYR A 78 36.08 12.61 1.08
N GLU A 79 36.79 12.43 2.19
CA GLU A 79 38.21 12.82 2.33
C GLU A 79 39.20 11.75 1.84
N ASP A 80 38.78 10.50 1.64
CA ASP A 80 39.61 9.42 1.06
C ASP A 80 39.28 9.19 -0.43
N GLY A 81 39.50 10.22 -1.27
CA GLY A 81 39.36 10.18 -2.73
C GLY A 81 40.69 10.23 -3.47
#